data_AF-A0A7V3C5S3-F1
#
_entry.id   AF-A0A7V3C5S3-F1
#
_cell.length_a   1.000
_cell.length_b   1.000
_cell.length_c   1.000
_cell.angle_alpha   90.00
_cell.angle_beta   90.00
_cell.angle_gamma   90.00
#
_symmetry.space_group_name_H-M   'P 1'
#
loop_
_entity.id
_entity.type
_entity.pdbx_description
1 polymer ?
#
loop_
_entity_poly.entity_id
_entity_poly.type
_entity_poly.pdbx_seq_one_letter_code
_entity_poly.pdbx_strand_id
1 'polypeptide(L)'
;MSGRVARALLSGLTLFFSAGPCAAAEGGDPVTTPLGWFFRFLNFVILVGVPVYLLWRKAPAFFARRRHVILAAMSEAGRLKEEAEQRLRDAEEKLAGLAAEVEHLREAARREAEAEAARILQLARDEVQRIERAAYAESQAAERAARLELKGLAARLAVARAEAAIRQQADSQVQSQLFDAFVESLARSVH
;
A
#
# COMPACT_ATOMS: atom_id res chain seq x y z
N MET A 1 18.71 16.55 -47.86
CA MET A 1 18.98 17.18 -49.18
C MET A 1 20.11 16.52 -50.01
N SER A 2 20.90 15.57 -49.47
CA SER A 2 22.01 14.91 -50.20
C SER A 2 21.59 14.01 -51.37
N GLY A 3 20.37 13.47 -51.34
CA GLY A 3 19.90 12.51 -52.36
C GLY A 3 19.54 13.13 -53.71
N ARG A 4 19.15 14.40 -53.75
CA ARG A 4 18.77 15.08 -55.01
C ARG A 4 19.99 15.47 -55.84
N VAL A 5 21.06 15.92 -55.18
CA VAL A 5 22.32 16.29 -55.84
C VAL A 5 23.08 15.05 -56.30
N ALA A 6 23.06 13.97 -55.51
CA ALA A 6 23.64 12.69 -55.91
C ALA A 6 22.87 12.07 -57.09
N ARG A 7 21.52 12.11 -57.08
CA ARG A 7 20.72 11.65 -58.22
C ARG A 7 20.90 12.53 -59.46
N ALA A 8 21.04 13.85 -59.31
CA ALA A 8 21.30 14.77 -60.42
C ALA A 8 22.70 14.59 -61.04
N LEU A 9 23.72 14.29 -60.21
CA LEU A 9 25.07 13.97 -60.69
C LEU A 9 25.14 12.58 -61.31
N LEU A 10 24.44 11.58 -60.76
CA LEU A 10 24.35 10.25 -61.36
C LEU A 10 23.58 10.28 -62.69
N SER A 11 22.50 11.07 -62.77
CA SER A 11 21.76 11.28 -64.01
C SER A 11 22.53 12.11 -65.04
N GLY A 12 23.34 13.07 -64.60
CA GLY A 12 24.26 13.81 -65.48
C GLY A 12 25.38 12.92 -66.02
N LEU A 13 25.91 12.03 -65.17
CA LEU A 13 26.92 11.04 -65.53
C LEU A 13 26.38 10.00 -66.52
N THR A 14 25.15 9.52 -66.35
CA THR A 14 24.52 8.57 -67.26
C THR A 14 24.07 9.22 -68.58
N LEU A 15 23.61 10.47 -68.58
CA LEU A 15 23.33 11.21 -69.83
C LEU A 15 24.60 11.45 -70.64
N PHE A 16 25.73 11.75 -69.99
CA PHE A 16 26.99 12.03 -70.67
C PHE A 16 27.66 10.76 -71.23
N PHE A 17 27.48 9.61 -70.56
CA PHE A 17 27.95 8.31 -71.08
C PHE A 17 27.07 7.78 -72.24
N SER A 18 25.77 8.11 -72.23
CA SER A 18 24.81 7.74 -73.30
C SER A 18 24.90 8.62 -74.55
N ALA A 19 25.37 9.86 -74.46
CA ALA A 19 25.53 10.76 -75.60
C ALA A 19 26.93 10.67 -76.28
N GLY A 20 27.76 9.72 -75.83
CA GLY A 20 29.18 9.62 -76.17
C GLY A 20 29.58 9.08 -77.55
N PRO A 21 28.70 8.43 -78.37
CA PRO A 21 29.12 8.10 -79.73
C PRO A 21 28.09 8.38 -80.84
N CYS A 22 27.17 9.34 -80.69
CA CYS A 22 26.19 9.64 -81.76
C CYS A 22 26.41 10.95 -82.53
N ALA A 23 27.49 11.70 -82.28
CA ALA A 23 27.86 12.88 -83.07
C ALA A 23 29.28 12.75 -83.67
N ALA A 24 29.62 11.54 -84.12
CA ALA A 24 30.79 11.25 -84.94
C ALA A 24 30.39 10.36 -86.12
N ALA A 25 29.32 10.78 -86.81
CA ALA A 25 29.04 10.35 -88.17
C ALA A 25 29.28 11.58 -89.05
N GLU A 26 30.27 11.48 -89.93
CA GLU A 26 30.70 12.45 -90.94
C GLU A 26 31.64 13.59 -90.47
N GLY A 27 32.95 13.35 -90.63
CA GLY A 27 33.96 14.41 -90.69
C GLY A 27 35.12 14.31 -89.70
N GLY A 28 36.02 13.35 -89.90
CA GLY A 28 37.36 13.32 -89.32
C GLY A 28 37.43 12.87 -87.86
N ASP A 29 38.21 11.82 -87.58
CA ASP A 29 38.45 11.34 -86.23
C ASP A 29 38.98 12.47 -85.33
N PRO A 30 38.24 12.92 -84.29
CA PRO A 30 38.78 13.85 -83.31
C PRO A 30 39.83 13.18 -82.40
N VAL A 31 40.24 11.96 -82.73
CA VAL A 31 41.27 11.16 -82.08
C VAL A 31 42.68 11.69 -82.42
N THR A 32 42.84 12.40 -83.53
CA THR A 32 44.15 12.87 -84.03
C THR A 32 44.36 14.38 -83.95
N THR A 33 43.32 15.16 -83.62
CA THR A 33 43.41 16.62 -83.54
C THR A 33 43.75 17.11 -82.11
N PRO A 34 44.65 18.10 -81.95
CA PRO A 34 45.01 18.67 -80.64
C PRO A 34 43.80 19.18 -79.84
N LEU A 35 42.77 19.66 -80.54
CA LEU A 35 41.55 20.19 -79.93
C LEU A 35 40.66 19.09 -79.33
N GLY A 36 40.59 17.91 -79.96
CA GLY A 36 39.84 16.76 -79.44
C GLY A 36 40.44 16.18 -78.17
N TRP A 37 41.78 16.15 -78.08
CA TRP A 37 42.49 15.75 -76.86
C TRP A 37 42.24 16.72 -75.69
N PHE A 38 42.20 18.02 -75.97
CA PHE A 38 41.85 19.05 -74.98
C PHE A 38 40.43 18.88 -74.43
N PHE A 39 39.43 18.69 -75.30
CA PHE A 39 38.05 18.47 -74.84
C PHE A 39 37.90 17.19 -74.02
N ARG A 40 38.63 16.11 -74.37
CA ARG A 40 38.61 14.87 -73.59
C ARG A 40 39.27 15.01 -72.23
N PHE A 41 40.41 15.72 -72.16
CA PHE A 41 41.06 16.03 -70.89
C PHE A 41 40.18 16.92 -70.02
N LEU A 42 39.57 17.97 -70.59
CA LEU A 42 38.65 18.84 -69.88
C LEU A 42 37.43 18.07 -69.35
N ASN A 43 36.88 17.17 -70.15
CA ASN A 43 35.77 16.32 -69.73
C ASN A 43 36.17 15.39 -68.58
N PHE A 44 37.33 14.74 -68.66
CA PHE A 44 37.86 13.89 -67.59
C PHE A 44 38.09 14.68 -66.29
N VAL A 45 38.64 15.90 -66.38
CA VAL A 45 38.84 16.79 -65.23
C VAL A 45 37.52 17.18 -64.59
N ILE A 46 36.46 17.44 -65.37
CA ILE A 46 35.12 17.73 -64.83
C ILE A 46 34.52 16.47 -64.18
N LEU A 47 34.64 15.33 -64.85
CA LEU A 47 34.11 14.04 -64.40
C LEU A 47 34.70 13.59 -63.06
N VAL A 48 36.01 13.78 -62.87
CA VAL A 48 36.71 13.41 -61.64
C VAL A 48 36.70 14.55 -60.62
N GLY A 49 36.87 15.79 -61.08
CA GLY A 49 36.98 16.96 -60.22
C GLY A 49 35.72 17.27 -59.43
N VAL A 50 34.54 17.18 -60.06
CA VAL A 50 33.25 17.45 -59.39
C VAL A 50 32.97 16.47 -58.23
N PRO A 51 33.05 15.13 -58.41
CA PRO A 51 32.84 14.20 -57.30
C PRO A 51 33.96 14.27 -56.26
N VAL A 52 35.23 14.45 -56.65
CA VAL A 52 36.35 14.62 -55.69
C VAL A 52 36.15 15.85 -54.81
N TYR A 53 35.78 16.99 -55.40
CA TYR A 53 35.50 18.21 -54.66
C TYR A 53 34.31 18.06 -53.69
N LEU A 54 33.23 17.40 -54.13
CA LEU A 54 32.07 17.14 -53.29
C LEU A 54 32.39 16.16 -52.15
N LEU A 55 33.17 15.11 -52.42
CA LEU A 55 33.64 14.16 -51.41
C LEU A 55 34.55 14.85 -50.40
N TRP A 56 35.55 15.62 -50.82
CA TRP A 56 36.41 16.36 -49.91
C TRP A 56 35.64 17.34 -49.03
N ARG A 57 34.58 17.96 -49.55
CA ARG A 57 33.74 18.87 -48.76
C ARG A 57 32.80 18.15 -47.77
N LYS A 58 32.37 16.91 -48.06
CA LYS A 58 31.36 16.19 -47.25
C LYS A 58 31.91 15.04 -46.39
N ALA A 59 33.05 14.46 -46.77
CA ALA A 59 33.71 13.38 -46.06
C ALA A 59 34.06 13.75 -44.60
N PRO A 60 34.72 14.89 -44.29
CA PRO A 60 35.09 15.20 -42.91
C PRO A 60 33.87 15.38 -42.00
N ALA A 61 32.78 15.96 -42.51
CA ALA A 61 31.54 16.14 -41.75
C ALA A 61 30.85 14.81 -41.39
N PHE A 62 30.89 13.82 -42.29
CA PHE A 62 30.29 12.50 -42.03
C PHE A 62 31.05 11.71 -40.97
N PHE A 63 32.39 11.68 -41.06
CA PHE A 63 33.23 11.01 -40.06
C PHE A 63 33.24 11.75 -38.72
N ALA A 64 33.21 13.09 -38.71
CA ALA A 64 33.05 13.86 -37.48
C ALA A 64 31.71 13.54 -36.80
N ARG A 65 30.59 13.53 -37.55
CA ARG A 65 29.27 13.20 -36.99
C ARG A 65 29.21 11.80 -36.39
N ARG A 66 29.79 10.79 -37.05
CA ARG A 66 29.86 9.42 -36.50
C ARG A 66 30.70 9.35 -35.23
N ARG A 67 31.87 10.01 -35.20
CA ARG A 67 32.69 10.10 -33.98
C ARG A 67 31.93 10.76 -32.84
N HIS A 68 31.24 11.87 -33.08
CA HIS A 68 30.43 12.53 -32.07
C HIS A 68 29.30 11.64 -31.53
N VAL A 69 28.61 10.89 -32.39
CA VAL A 69 27.55 9.96 -31.95
C VAL A 69 28.12 8.85 -31.07
N ILE A 70 29.28 8.27 -31.44
CA ILE A 70 29.91 7.21 -30.64
C ILE A 70 30.40 7.77 -29.29
N LEU A 71 31.05 8.94 -29.30
CA LEU A 71 31.50 9.58 -28.07
C LEU A 71 30.32 9.98 -27.15
N ALA A 72 29.23 10.49 -27.73
CA ALA A 72 28.01 10.79 -26.99
C ALA A 72 27.41 9.53 -26.36
N ALA A 73 27.28 8.44 -27.14
CA ALA A 73 26.77 7.16 -26.63
C ALA A 73 27.67 6.57 -25.53
N MET A 74 29.00 6.70 -25.66
CA MET A 74 29.94 6.28 -24.61
C MET A 74 29.80 7.12 -23.34
N SER A 75 29.66 8.44 -23.46
CA SER A 75 29.46 9.34 -22.31
C SER A 75 28.11 9.08 -21.61
N GLU A 76 27.06 8.83 -22.39
CA GLU A 76 25.72 8.53 -21.87
C GLU A 76 25.71 7.17 -21.16
N ALA A 77 26.36 6.15 -21.74
CA ALA A 77 26.54 4.85 -21.10
C ALA A 77 27.35 4.95 -19.80
N GLY A 78 28.39 5.80 -19.76
CA GLY A 78 29.16 6.08 -18.55
C GLY A 78 28.28 6.69 -17.46
N ARG A 79 27.53 7.75 -17.80
CA ARG A 79 26.62 8.41 -16.86
C ARG A 79 25.54 7.47 -16.34
N LEU A 80 24.95 6.66 -17.21
CA LEU A 80 23.94 5.66 -16.81
C LEU A 80 24.50 4.60 -15.87
N LYS A 81 25.76 4.19 -16.07
CA LYS A 81 26.45 3.28 -15.15
C LYS A 81 26.68 3.93 -13.78
N GLU A 82 27.19 5.15 -13.75
CA GLU A 82 27.39 5.89 -12.49
C GLU A 82 26.06 6.10 -11.75
N GLU A 83 24.98 6.46 -12.44
CA GLU A 83 23.64 6.59 -11.86
C GLU A 83 23.13 5.24 -11.33
N ALA A 84 23.35 4.14 -12.05
CA ALA A 84 22.96 2.81 -11.61
C ALA A 84 23.75 2.36 -10.38
N GLU A 85 25.06 2.61 -10.35
CA GLU A 85 25.92 2.31 -9.21
C GLU A 85 25.56 3.14 -7.98
N GLN A 86 25.23 4.43 -8.15
CA GLN A 86 24.72 5.26 -7.06
C GLN A 86 23.41 4.71 -6.49
N ARG A 87 22.45 4.38 -7.35
CA ARG A 87 21.18 3.77 -6.91
C ARG A 87 21.37 2.42 -6.22
N LEU A 88 22.34 1.63 -6.69
CA LEU A 88 22.68 0.35 -6.06
C LEU A 88 23.23 0.59 -4.65
N ARG A 89 24.19 1.50 -4.49
CA ARG A 89 24.76 1.87 -3.18
C ARG A 89 23.68 2.39 -2.23
N ASP A 90 22.82 3.30 -2.69
CA ASP A 90 21.71 3.83 -1.88
C ASP A 90 20.73 2.73 -1.46
N ALA A 91 20.47 1.75 -2.33
CA ALA A 91 19.61 0.61 -2.03
C ALA A 91 20.28 -0.34 -1.03
N GLU A 92 21.57 -0.64 -1.19
CA GLU A 92 22.35 -1.47 -0.27
C GLU A 92 22.43 -0.84 1.13
N GLU A 93 22.66 0.47 1.23
CA GLU A 93 22.66 1.19 2.50
C GLU A 93 21.30 1.12 3.20
N LYS A 94 20.20 1.32 2.45
CA LYS A 94 18.84 1.16 2.99
C LYS A 94 18.58 -0.27 3.45
N LEU A 95 18.98 -1.27 2.65
CA LEU A 95 18.81 -2.68 3.02
C LEU A 95 19.62 -3.05 4.27
N ALA A 96 20.84 -2.52 4.42
CA ALA A 96 21.65 -2.70 5.61
C ALA A 96 20.98 -2.07 6.86
N GLY A 97 20.38 -0.89 6.71
CA GLY A 97 19.61 -0.24 7.78
C GLY A 97 18.35 -1.01 8.19
N LEU A 98 17.64 -1.60 7.23
CA LEU A 98 16.40 -2.33 7.49
C LEU A 98 16.59 -3.53 8.43
N ALA A 99 17.72 -4.23 8.38
CA ALA A 99 17.97 -5.35 9.29
C ALA A 99 17.98 -4.88 10.77
N ALA A 100 18.63 -3.75 11.04
CA ALA A 100 18.66 -3.16 12.38
C ALA A 100 17.28 -2.60 12.80
N GLU A 101 16.56 -1.95 11.88
CA GLU A 101 15.19 -1.48 12.14
C GLU A 101 14.23 -2.63 12.45
N VAL A 102 14.33 -3.75 11.74
CA VAL A 102 13.51 -4.94 11.98
C VAL A 102 13.78 -5.54 13.35
N GLU A 103 15.04 -5.63 13.77
CA GLU A 103 15.36 -6.12 15.12
C GLU A 103 14.87 -5.14 16.20
N HIS A 104 15.04 -3.83 16.00
CA HIS A 104 14.50 -2.82 16.92
C HIS A 104 12.97 -2.90 17.02
N LEU A 105 12.26 -3.06 15.89
CA LEU A 105 10.81 -3.26 15.85
C LEU A 105 10.39 -4.55 16.58
N ARG A 106 11.14 -5.64 16.42
CA ARG A 106 10.87 -6.90 17.12
C ARG A 106 11.06 -6.76 18.62
N GLU A 107 12.12 -6.09 19.06
CA GLU A 107 12.36 -5.83 20.48
C GLU A 107 11.27 -4.93 21.08
N ALA A 108 10.92 -3.85 20.40
CA ALA A 108 9.83 -2.96 20.81
C ALA A 108 8.49 -3.72 20.92
N ALA A 109 8.13 -4.49 19.89
CA ALA A 109 6.92 -5.30 19.89
C ALA A 109 6.89 -6.34 21.03
N ARG A 110 8.03 -6.98 21.35
CA ARG A 110 8.12 -7.90 22.49
C ARG A 110 7.88 -7.19 23.82
N ARG A 111 8.53 -6.04 24.04
CA ARG A 111 8.35 -5.24 25.26
C ARG A 111 6.92 -4.75 25.42
N GLU A 112 6.31 -4.26 24.34
CA GLU A 112 4.91 -3.84 24.33
C GLU A 112 3.96 -5.00 24.59
N ALA A 113 4.21 -6.17 23.99
CA ALA A 113 3.40 -7.37 24.23
C ALA A 113 3.49 -7.84 25.68
N GLU A 114 4.67 -7.83 26.29
CA GLU A 114 4.86 -8.17 27.71
C GLU A 114 4.16 -7.16 28.63
N ALA A 115 4.26 -5.88 28.34
CA ALA A 115 3.60 -4.82 29.10
C ALA A 115 2.07 -4.93 29.01
N GLU A 116 1.51 -5.15 27.81
CA GLU A 116 0.06 -5.29 27.65
C GLU A 116 -0.44 -6.61 28.25
N ALA A 117 0.33 -7.70 28.15
CA ALA A 117 -0.01 -8.96 28.83
C ALA A 117 -0.08 -8.77 30.35
N ALA A 118 0.89 -8.05 30.95
CA ALA A 118 0.87 -7.72 32.37
C ALA A 118 -0.35 -6.85 32.74
N ARG A 119 -0.70 -5.87 31.89
CA ARG A 119 -1.87 -5.00 32.08
C ARG A 119 -3.18 -5.78 32.02
N ILE A 120 -3.33 -6.67 31.04
CA ILE A 120 -4.49 -7.54 30.89
C ILE A 120 -4.62 -8.46 32.11
N LEU A 121 -3.51 -9.05 32.59
CA LEU A 121 -3.53 -9.88 33.79
C LEU A 121 -3.96 -9.12 35.04
N GLN A 122 -3.52 -7.87 35.21
CA GLN A 122 -3.96 -7.02 36.32
C GLN A 122 -5.46 -6.70 36.22
N LEU A 123 -5.92 -6.27 35.04
CA LEU A 123 -7.33 -5.99 34.80
C LEU A 123 -8.21 -7.23 35.03
N ALA A 124 -7.76 -8.40 34.57
CA ALA A 124 -8.47 -9.65 34.78
C ALA A 124 -8.57 -10.01 36.27
N ARG A 125 -7.51 -9.80 37.06
CA ARG A 125 -7.53 -10.03 38.51
C ARG A 125 -8.49 -9.08 39.21
N ASP A 126 -8.46 -7.80 38.85
CA ASP A 126 -9.37 -6.80 39.43
C ASP A 126 -10.84 -7.11 39.08
N GLU A 127 -11.10 -7.57 37.86
CA GLU A 127 -12.43 -7.93 37.42
C GLU A 127 -12.93 -9.20 38.13
N VAL A 128 -12.08 -10.21 38.30
CA VAL A 128 -12.41 -11.40 39.11
C VAL A 128 -12.80 -10.98 40.53
N GLN A 129 -12.02 -10.11 41.18
CA GLN A 129 -12.34 -9.62 42.52
C GLN A 129 -13.67 -8.86 42.57
N ARG A 130 -13.99 -8.07 41.53
CA ARG A 130 -15.29 -7.39 41.45
C ARG A 130 -16.44 -8.37 41.30
N ILE A 131 -16.29 -9.37 40.44
CA ILE A 131 -17.29 -10.42 40.22
C ILE A 131 -17.51 -11.20 41.52
N GLU A 132 -16.45 -11.59 42.24
CA GLU A 132 -16.57 -12.28 43.53
C GLU A 132 -17.32 -11.45 44.56
N ARG A 133 -17.01 -10.15 44.68
CA ARG A 133 -17.72 -9.25 45.59
C ARG A 133 -19.18 -9.08 45.21
N ALA A 134 -19.48 -8.93 43.92
CA ALA A 134 -20.84 -8.82 43.41
C ALA A 134 -21.64 -10.10 43.68
N ALA A 135 -21.07 -11.26 43.38
CA ALA A 135 -21.69 -12.56 43.64
C ALA A 135 -21.94 -12.80 45.13
N TYR A 136 -21.01 -12.40 46.00
CA TYR A 136 -21.20 -12.50 47.45
C TYR A 136 -22.31 -11.58 47.94
N ALA A 137 -22.37 -10.33 47.46
CA ALA A 137 -23.43 -9.39 47.78
C ALA A 137 -24.81 -9.89 47.30
N GLU A 138 -24.87 -10.44 46.09
CA GLU A 138 -26.09 -11.02 45.51
C GLU A 138 -26.55 -12.26 46.30
N SER A 139 -25.62 -13.16 46.64
CA SER A 139 -25.92 -14.34 47.47
C SER A 139 -26.49 -13.94 48.84
N GLN A 140 -25.90 -12.95 49.50
CA GLN A 140 -26.44 -12.44 50.77
C GLN A 140 -27.81 -11.81 50.61
N ALA A 141 -28.05 -11.06 49.53
CA ALA A 141 -29.36 -10.46 49.26
C ALA A 141 -30.43 -11.55 49.03
N ALA A 142 -30.10 -12.57 48.22
CA ALA A 142 -30.95 -13.72 47.97
C ALA A 142 -31.25 -14.50 49.26
N GLU A 143 -30.25 -14.72 50.12
CA GLU A 143 -30.44 -15.39 51.40
C GLU A 143 -31.39 -14.61 52.33
N ARG A 144 -31.22 -13.28 52.42
CA ARG A 144 -32.12 -12.44 53.22
C ARG A 144 -33.55 -12.47 52.67
N ALA A 145 -33.71 -12.40 51.35
CA ALA A 145 -35.02 -12.50 50.70
C ALA A 145 -35.69 -13.85 50.99
N ALA A 146 -34.98 -14.96 50.81
CA ALA A 146 -35.48 -16.30 51.11
C ALA A 146 -35.85 -16.47 52.59
N ARG A 147 -35.03 -15.95 53.51
CA ARG A 147 -35.33 -15.97 54.96
C ARG A 147 -36.60 -15.18 55.28
N LEU A 148 -36.82 -14.03 54.65
CA LEU A 148 -38.04 -13.23 54.84
C LEU A 148 -39.28 -13.97 54.29
N GLU A 149 -39.15 -14.60 53.14
CA GLU A 149 -40.21 -15.40 52.53
C GLU A 149 -40.60 -16.59 53.42
N LEU A 150 -39.63 -17.35 53.92
CA LEU A 150 -39.85 -18.47 54.85
C LEU A 150 -40.52 -18.02 56.15
N LYS A 151 -40.09 -16.88 56.72
CA LYS A 151 -40.74 -16.30 57.91
C LYS A 151 -42.20 -15.93 57.62
N GLY A 152 -42.47 -15.34 56.45
CA GLY A 152 -43.83 -15.01 56.02
C GLY A 152 -44.71 -16.26 55.83
N LEU A 153 -44.16 -17.35 55.27
CA LEU A 153 -44.86 -18.63 55.16
C LEU A 153 -45.13 -19.26 56.52
N ALA A 154 -44.13 -19.30 57.41
CA ALA A 154 -44.27 -19.82 58.76
C ALA A 154 -45.33 -19.06 59.57
N ALA A 155 -45.34 -17.72 59.49
CA ALA A 155 -46.35 -16.89 60.13
C ALA A 155 -47.76 -17.20 59.60
N ARG A 156 -47.92 -17.32 58.28
CA ARG A 156 -49.21 -17.68 57.65
C ARG A 156 -49.69 -19.06 58.09
N LEU A 157 -48.81 -20.06 58.11
CA LEU A 157 -49.15 -21.42 58.57
C LEU A 157 -49.50 -21.45 60.07
N ALA A 158 -48.77 -20.69 60.90
CA ALA A 158 -49.05 -20.58 62.32
C ALA A 158 -50.42 -19.96 62.59
N VAL A 159 -50.75 -18.85 61.90
CA VAL A 159 -52.07 -18.20 61.98
C VAL A 159 -53.17 -19.15 61.53
N ALA A 160 -53.00 -19.82 60.37
CA ALA A 160 -53.99 -20.77 59.86
C ALA A 160 -54.23 -21.95 60.84
N ARG A 161 -53.16 -22.44 61.49
CA ARG A 161 -53.28 -23.52 62.50
C ARG A 161 -53.91 -23.04 63.79
N ALA A 162 -53.59 -21.82 64.25
CA ALA A 162 -54.23 -21.21 65.41
C ALA A 162 -55.73 -20.98 65.16
N GLU A 163 -56.10 -20.48 63.98
CA GLU A 163 -57.50 -20.30 63.57
C GLU A 163 -58.25 -21.64 63.56
N ALA A 164 -57.66 -22.70 62.99
CA ALA A 164 -58.25 -24.03 63.00
C ALA A 164 -58.43 -24.58 64.42
N ALA A 165 -57.46 -24.37 65.32
CA ALA A 165 -57.55 -24.78 66.72
C ALA A 165 -58.64 -24.01 67.50
N ILE A 166 -58.73 -22.69 67.30
CA ILE A 166 -59.78 -21.86 67.90
C ILE A 166 -61.16 -22.31 67.43
N ARG A 167 -61.35 -22.57 66.13
CA ARG A 167 -62.63 -23.09 65.60
C ARG A 167 -63.02 -24.43 66.21
N GLN A 168 -62.06 -25.30 66.52
CA GLN A 168 -62.32 -26.60 67.16
C GLN A 168 -62.65 -26.47 68.66
N GLN A 169 -62.12 -25.46 69.35
CA GLN A 169 -62.31 -25.24 70.79
C GLN A 169 -63.40 -24.20 71.11
N ALA A 170 -64.03 -23.59 70.10
CA ALA A 170 -65.09 -22.60 70.26
C ALA A 170 -66.38 -23.24 70.81
N ASP A 171 -66.43 -23.41 72.14
CA ASP A 171 -67.63 -23.77 72.90
C ASP A 171 -68.25 -22.52 73.55
N SER A 172 -69.50 -22.62 73.99
CA SER A 172 -70.28 -21.54 74.63
C SER A 172 -69.56 -20.87 75.82
N GLN A 173 -68.71 -21.61 76.53
CA GLN A 173 -67.94 -21.12 77.67
C GLN A 173 -66.75 -20.22 77.28
N VAL A 174 -66.18 -20.38 76.08
CA VAL A 174 -65.10 -19.51 75.58
C VAL A 174 -65.68 -18.18 75.08
N GLN A 175 -66.88 -18.21 74.49
CA GLN A 175 -67.55 -16.99 74.01
C GLN A 175 -67.93 -16.02 75.14
N SER A 176 -68.38 -16.52 76.29
CA SER A 176 -68.69 -15.67 77.46
C SER A 176 -67.43 -15.02 78.03
N GLN A 177 -66.33 -15.77 78.17
CA GLN A 177 -65.05 -15.22 78.65
C GLN A 177 -64.47 -14.15 77.73
N LEU A 178 -64.61 -14.31 76.40
CA LEU A 178 -64.19 -13.29 75.44
C LEU A 178 -65.05 -12.03 75.54
N PHE A 179 -66.35 -12.17 75.80
CA PHE A 179 -67.27 -11.05 75.97
C PHE A 179 -66.95 -10.25 77.24
N ASP A 180 -66.74 -10.94 78.36
CA ASP A 180 -66.37 -10.31 79.64
C ASP A 180 -65.02 -9.58 79.53
N ALA A 181 -64.01 -10.19 78.89
CA ALA A 181 -62.71 -9.56 78.66
C ALA A 181 -62.81 -8.33 77.74
N PHE A 182 -63.69 -8.34 76.74
CA PHE A 182 -63.90 -7.20 75.85
C PHE A 182 -64.53 -6.02 76.59
N VAL A 183 -65.56 -6.30 77.41
CA VAL A 183 -66.23 -5.30 78.27
C VAL A 183 -65.22 -4.69 79.25
N GLU A 184 -64.35 -5.50 79.85
CA GLU A 184 -63.31 -5.01 80.75
C GLU A 184 -62.25 -4.16 80.02
N SER A 185 -61.88 -4.51 78.78
CA SER A 185 -60.93 -3.70 77.98
C SER A 185 -61.49 -2.33 77.58
N LEU A 186 -62.79 -2.27 77.28
CA LEU A 186 -63.50 -1.02 77.00
C LEU A 186 -63.63 -0.16 78.26
N ALA A 187 -63.92 -0.76 79.41
CA ALA A 187 -63.95 -0.03 80.68
C ALA A 187 -62.57 0.57 81.02
N ARG A 188 -61.48 -0.11 80.63
CA ARG A 188 -60.10 0.34 80.87
C ARG A 188 -59.62 1.41 79.88
N SER A 189 -60.17 1.50 78.67
CA SER A 189 -59.78 2.51 77.67
C SER A 189 -60.58 3.81 77.75
N VAL A 190 -61.66 3.82 78.53
CA VAL A 190 -62.53 4.99 78.79
C VAL A 190 -62.14 5.71 80.11
N HIS A 191 -61.07 5.27 80.78
CA HIS A 191 -60.36 6.01 81.82
C HIS A 191 -58.96 6.38 81.34
#